data_AF-A0A1E7Q1E9-F1
#
_entry.id   AF-A0A1E7Q1E9-F1
#
_cell.length_a   1.000
_cell.length_b   1.000
_cell.length_c   1.000
_cell.angle_alpha   90.00
_cell.angle_beta   90.00
_cell.angle_gamma   90.00
#
_symmetry.space_group_name_H-M   'P 1'
#
loop_
_entity.id
_entity.type
_entity.pdbx_description
1 polymer ?
#
loop_
_entity_poly.entity_id
_entity_poly.type
_entity_poly.pdbx_seq_one_letter_code
_entity_poly.pdbx_strand_id
1 'polypeptide(L)'
;MLVAGGLIEWLQGSLDRAADWHDMGRNLIGAWLVLAWAHRPRRSATGVGLARLLVTALLLWELGLVAVIGLRQWQLAIQLPLLYDFAQPDPQRFWDGQVQRSTRYSGLSDREFSLRVELDTERYSGASLDNLASDWRDYRHLVLILYNPDQDPLAMTLRINDRAHDRGNNAYEDRFHTRLVVAPGLNRFAVPLTDVQQAPAGRAMAMDAIRRLLLFTSRQPAPRTVYLLDLRLQ
;
A
#
# COMPACT_ATOMS: atom_id res chain seq x y z
N MET A 1 -18.30 24.28 -23.53
CA MET A 1 -17.46 23.13 -23.12
C MET A 1 -17.88 22.47 -21.79
N LEU A 2 -18.95 22.90 -21.12
CA LEU A 2 -19.53 22.18 -19.97
C LEU A 2 -20.40 20.98 -20.37
N VAL A 3 -20.97 21.01 -21.58
CA VAL A 3 -21.86 19.94 -22.09
C VAL A 3 -21.08 18.67 -22.49
N ALA A 4 -19.80 18.79 -22.85
CA ALA A 4 -18.99 17.64 -23.26
C ALA A 4 -18.50 16.81 -22.06
N GLY A 5 -18.24 17.44 -20.90
CA GLY A 5 -17.83 16.74 -19.68
C GLY A 5 -18.97 15.91 -19.07
N GLY A 6 -20.16 16.50 -18.97
CA GLY A 6 -21.33 15.79 -18.42
C GLY A 6 -21.81 14.62 -19.28
N LEU A 7 -21.56 14.65 -20.59
CA LEU A 7 -21.92 13.54 -21.48
C LEU A 7 -20.99 12.33 -21.34
N ILE A 8 -19.72 12.57 -20.98
CA ILE A 8 -18.73 11.50 -20.74
C ILE A 8 -19.00 10.83 -19.38
N GLU A 9 -19.38 11.60 -18.36
CA GLU A 9 -19.85 11.07 -17.06
C GLU A 9 -21.13 10.23 -17.19
N TRP A 10 -22.08 10.66 -18.03
CA TRP A 10 -23.31 9.90 -18.25
C TRP A 10 -23.05 8.55 -18.96
N LEU A 11 -22.09 8.51 -19.88
CA LEU A 11 -21.66 7.28 -20.55
C LEU A 11 -20.81 6.35 -19.66
N GLN A 12 -20.25 6.85 -18.55
CA GLN A 12 -19.48 6.05 -17.58
C GLN A 12 -20.27 5.66 -16.30
N GLY A 13 -21.49 6.18 -16.12
CA GLY A 13 -22.26 6.07 -14.88
C GLY A 13 -22.83 4.69 -14.51
N SER A 14 -22.49 3.61 -15.22
CA SER A 14 -23.05 2.27 -14.94
C SER A 14 -22.11 1.28 -14.26
N LEU A 15 -20.86 1.64 -13.90
CA LEU A 15 -19.92 0.64 -13.37
C LEU A 15 -19.08 0.99 -12.14
N ASP A 16 -19.15 2.18 -11.53
CA ASP A 16 -18.58 2.35 -10.18
C ASP A 16 -19.20 3.54 -9.44
N ARG A 17 -19.89 3.25 -8.32
CA ARG A 17 -20.49 4.28 -7.44
C ARG A 17 -19.41 4.86 -6.53
N ALA A 18 -18.53 5.65 -7.13
CA ALA A 18 -17.70 6.63 -6.46
C ALA A 18 -17.34 7.70 -7.49
N ALA A 19 -18.34 8.44 -7.98
CA ALA A 19 -18.08 9.74 -8.59
C ALA A 19 -17.50 10.61 -7.48
N ASP A 20 -16.17 10.62 -7.40
CA ASP A 20 -15.40 11.14 -6.30
C ASP A 20 -15.62 12.66 -6.24
N TRP A 21 -16.22 13.16 -5.16
CA TRP A 21 -16.49 14.59 -4.99
C TRP A 21 -15.22 15.44 -5.14
N HIS A 22 -14.04 14.83 -4.95
CA HIS A 22 -12.73 15.43 -5.25
C HIS A 22 -12.50 15.69 -6.73
N ASP A 23 -12.90 14.79 -7.62
CA ASP A 23 -12.71 14.95 -9.06
C ASP A 23 -13.61 16.06 -9.62
N MET A 24 -14.83 16.18 -9.10
CA MET A 24 -15.69 17.33 -9.40
C MET A 24 -15.08 18.64 -8.88
N GLY A 25 -14.51 18.63 -7.66
CA GLY A 25 -13.78 19.77 -7.10
C GLY A 25 -12.59 20.22 -7.95
N ARG A 26 -11.76 19.28 -8.43
CA ARG A 26 -10.61 19.56 -9.31
C ARG A 26 -11.04 20.15 -10.65
N ASN A 27 -12.12 19.63 -11.24
CA ASN A 27 -12.68 20.16 -12.49
C ASN A 27 -13.19 21.61 -12.31
N LEU A 28 -13.81 21.92 -11.17
CA LEU A 28 -14.26 23.28 -10.83
C LEU A 28 -13.07 24.24 -10.62
N ILE A 29 -12.01 23.80 -9.94
CA ILE A 29 -10.77 24.59 -9.77
C ILE A 29 -10.17 24.92 -11.13
N GLY A 30 -10.07 23.94 -12.03
CA GLY A 30 -9.57 24.14 -13.39
C GLY A 30 -10.42 25.13 -14.20
N ALA A 31 -11.75 25.03 -14.11
CA ALA A 31 -12.67 25.94 -14.78
C ALA A 31 -12.55 27.39 -14.25
N TRP A 32 -12.47 27.57 -12.92
CA TRP A 32 -12.30 28.88 -12.31
C TRP A 32 -10.93 29.49 -12.61
N LEU A 33 -9.88 28.67 -12.78
CA LEU A 33 -8.56 29.16 -13.18
C LEU A 33 -8.65 29.77 -14.58
N VAL A 34 -9.25 29.04 -15.53
CA VAL A 34 -9.45 29.54 -16.90
C VAL A 34 -10.28 30.81 -16.90
N LEU A 35 -11.39 30.87 -16.16
CA LEU A 35 -12.25 32.05 -16.09
C LEU A 35 -11.55 33.27 -15.45
N ALA A 36 -10.81 33.05 -14.36
CA ALA A 36 -10.08 34.11 -13.66
C ALA A 36 -8.95 34.72 -14.51
N TRP A 37 -8.28 33.90 -15.32
CA TRP A 37 -7.15 34.32 -16.15
C TRP A 37 -7.55 34.77 -17.57
N ALA A 38 -8.64 34.23 -18.14
CA ALA A 38 -9.16 34.65 -19.45
C ALA A 38 -9.91 36.00 -19.38
N HIS A 39 -10.46 36.35 -18.22
CA HIS A 39 -11.14 37.63 -18.05
C HIS A 39 -10.15 38.80 -17.95
N ARG A 40 -10.26 39.79 -18.85
CA ARG A 40 -9.49 41.04 -18.82
C ARG A 40 -10.36 42.18 -18.26
N PRO A 41 -10.19 42.59 -16.99
CA PRO A 41 -11.04 43.62 -16.39
C PRO A 41 -10.79 45.00 -17.01
N ARG A 42 -11.88 45.75 -17.26
CA ARG A 42 -11.85 47.10 -17.87
C ARG A 42 -11.65 48.25 -16.87
N ARG A 43 -11.90 48.07 -15.56
CA ARG A 43 -11.59 49.02 -14.45
C ARG A 43 -11.44 48.29 -13.10
N SER A 44 -10.71 48.91 -12.16
CA SER A 44 -10.33 48.48 -10.78
C SER A 44 -10.31 46.96 -10.55
N ALA A 45 -9.13 46.38 -10.71
CA ALA A 45 -8.89 44.94 -10.82
C ALA A 45 -8.62 44.22 -9.48
N THR A 46 -8.91 44.82 -8.33
CA THR A 46 -8.58 44.23 -7.02
C THR A 46 -9.32 42.92 -6.76
N GLY A 47 -10.63 42.86 -7.04
CA GLY A 47 -11.42 41.63 -6.90
C GLY A 47 -10.96 40.50 -7.84
N VAL A 48 -10.56 40.83 -9.07
CA VAL A 48 -10.01 39.86 -10.04
C VAL A 48 -8.63 39.37 -9.60
N GLY A 49 -7.80 40.26 -9.05
CA GLY A 49 -6.51 39.91 -8.47
C GLY A 49 -6.66 38.92 -7.30
N LEU A 50 -7.60 39.19 -6.38
CA LEU A 50 -7.90 38.29 -5.25
C LEU A 50 -8.44 36.93 -5.72
N ALA A 51 -9.34 36.91 -6.70
CA ALA A 51 -9.82 35.65 -7.30
C ALA A 51 -8.69 34.85 -7.95
N ARG A 52 -7.80 35.49 -8.71
CA ARG A 52 -6.62 34.82 -9.30
C ARG A 52 -5.69 34.25 -8.23
N LEU A 53 -5.40 35.02 -7.18
CA LEU A 53 -4.59 34.56 -6.06
C LEU A 53 -5.22 33.35 -5.38
N LEU A 54 -6.52 33.42 -5.07
CA LEU A 54 -7.26 32.33 -4.43
C LEU A 54 -7.24 31.05 -5.28
N VAL A 55 -7.60 31.14 -6.56
CA VAL A 55 -7.65 29.95 -7.43
C VAL A 55 -6.24 29.39 -7.70
N THR A 56 -5.23 30.25 -7.82
CA THR A 56 -3.83 29.79 -7.94
C THR A 56 -3.36 29.10 -6.66
N ALA A 57 -3.73 29.63 -5.49
CA ALA A 57 -3.41 29.00 -4.20
C ALA A 57 -4.11 27.64 -4.05
N LEU A 58 -5.38 27.51 -4.46
CA LEU A 58 -6.11 26.23 -4.49
C LEU A 58 -5.44 25.22 -5.44
N LEU A 59 -5.00 25.67 -6.62
CA LEU A 59 -4.26 24.81 -7.55
C LEU A 59 -2.92 24.35 -6.95
N LEU A 60 -2.15 25.26 -6.37
CA LEU A 60 -0.87 24.93 -5.73
C LEU A 60 -1.06 23.98 -4.55
N TRP A 61 -2.15 24.14 -3.79
CA TRP A 61 -2.53 23.23 -2.72
C TRP A 61 -2.80 21.81 -3.26
N GLU A 62 -3.63 21.66 -4.30
CA GLU A 62 -3.90 20.37 -4.94
C GLU A 62 -2.62 19.73 -5.53
N LEU A 63 -1.80 20.52 -6.23
CA LEU A 63 -0.51 20.05 -6.74
C LEU A 63 0.42 19.60 -5.61
N GLY A 64 0.40 20.29 -4.47
CA GLY A 64 1.13 19.91 -3.27
C GLY A 64 0.69 18.53 -2.74
N LEU A 65 -0.61 18.27 -2.66
CA LEU A 65 -1.14 16.97 -2.25
C LEU A 65 -0.71 15.85 -3.21
N VAL A 66 -0.84 16.06 -4.52
CA VAL A 66 -0.40 15.10 -5.54
C VAL A 66 1.11 14.86 -5.49
N ALA A 67 1.90 15.91 -5.32
CA ALA A 67 3.35 15.82 -5.21
C ALA A 67 3.78 14.99 -3.99
N VAL A 68 3.13 15.16 -2.84
CA VAL A 68 3.40 14.36 -1.63
C VAL A 68 3.12 12.87 -1.88
N ILE A 69 2.01 12.53 -2.54
CA ILE A 69 1.68 11.14 -2.89
C ILE A 69 2.69 10.58 -3.90
N GLY A 70 3.04 11.35 -4.94
CA GLY A 70 4.00 10.97 -5.97
C GLY A 70 5.39 10.73 -5.42
N LEU A 71 5.88 11.60 -4.54
CA LEU A 71 7.16 11.44 -3.84
C LEU A 71 7.19 10.18 -2.99
N ARG A 72 6.10 9.85 -2.29
CA ARG A 72 5.99 8.62 -1.50
C ARG A 72 6.05 7.37 -2.38
N GLN A 73 5.31 7.35 -3.49
CA GLN A 73 5.34 6.24 -4.45
C GLN A 73 6.74 6.07 -5.07
N TRP A 74 7.41 7.17 -5.38
CA TRP A 74 8.77 7.13 -5.87
C TRP A 74 9.76 6.59 -4.84
N GLN A 75 9.66 7.02 -3.57
CA GLN A 75 10.46 6.50 -2.46
C GLN A 75 10.29 5.00 -2.27
N LEU A 76 9.07 4.49 -2.35
CA LEU A 76 8.79 3.05 -2.27
C LEU A 76 9.41 2.29 -3.45
N ALA A 77 9.32 2.83 -4.66
CA ALA A 77 9.88 2.19 -5.85
C ALA A 77 11.42 2.05 -5.77
N ILE A 78 12.12 3.07 -5.27
CA ILE A 78 13.58 3.02 -5.10
C ILE A 78 14.03 2.21 -3.88
N GLN A 79 13.10 1.80 -3.00
CA GLN A 79 13.42 0.99 -1.82
C GLN A 79 13.76 -0.46 -2.17
N LEU A 80 13.39 -0.90 -3.38
CA LEU A 80 13.73 -2.23 -3.88
C LEU A 80 15.24 -2.49 -3.80
N PRO A 81 15.66 -3.71 -3.41
CA PRO A 81 14.84 -4.90 -3.18
C PRO A 81 14.12 -4.96 -1.82
N LEU A 82 14.34 -4.01 -0.92
CA LEU A 82 13.75 -4.01 0.41
C LEU A 82 12.28 -3.60 0.35
N LEU A 83 11.36 -4.46 0.80
CA LEU A 83 9.93 -4.16 0.76
C LEU A 83 9.46 -3.30 1.94
N TYR A 84 10.17 -3.36 3.06
CA TYR A 84 9.90 -2.51 4.21
C TYR A 84 11.22 -2.06 4.86
N ASP A 85 11.37 -0.74 5.03
CA ASP A 85 12.47 -0.16 5.79
C ASP A 85 12.17 -0.23 7.29
N PHE A 86 12.91 -1.07 8.00
CA PHE A 86 12.74 -1.27 9.44
C PHE A 86 13.18 -0.06 10.27
N ALA A 87 13.93 0.88 9.69
CA ALA A 87 14.29 2.13 10.37
C ALA A 87 13.08 3.08 10.54
N GLN A 88 11.97 2.86 9.82
CA GLN A 88 10.78 3.70 9.87
C GLN A 88 10.24 3.86 11.30
N PRO A 89 10.16 5.07 11.85
CA PRO A 89 9.80 5.29 13.25
C PRO A 89 8.33 5.00 13.56
N ASP A 90 7.48 5.04 12.54
CA ASP A 90 6.03 4.84 12.65
C ASP A 90 5.56 3.74 11.68
N PRO A 91 5.73 2.45 12.05
CA PRO A 91 5.33 1.33 11.20
C PRO A 91 3.86 1.31 10.82
N GLN A 92 2.98 1.88 11.66
CA GLN A 92 1.54 1.90 11.46
C GLN A 92 1.10 2.71 10.23
N ARG A 93 1.99 3.52 9.66
CA ARG A 93 1.74 4.20 8.37
C ARG A 93 1.80 3.28 7.15
N PHE A 94 2.39 2.10 7.32
CA PHE A 94 2.64 1.13 6.25
C PHE A 94 1.95 -0.21 6.53
N TRP A 95 1.86 -0.57 7.81
CA TRP A 95 1.29 -1.81 8.28
C TRP A 95 -0.01 -1.56 9.01
N ASP A 96 -1.08 -2.23 8.59
CA ASP A 96 -2.27 -2.40 9.42
C ASP A 96 -2.06 -3.58 10.38
N GLY A 97 -2.61 -3.48 11.60
CA GLY A 97 -2.47 -4.47 12.66
C GLY A 97 -1.67 -3.96 13.86
N GLN A 98 -1.51 -4.80 14.87
CA GLN A 98 -0.78 -4.46 16.10
C GLN A 98 0.73 -4.62 15.89
N VAL A 99 1.35 -3.61 15.30
CA VAL A 99 2.79 -3.59 15.03
C VAL A 99 3.54 -2.47 15.73
N GLN A 100 4.79 -2.73 16.11
CA GLN A 100 5.67 -1.76 16.76
C GLN A 100 7.12 -1.93 16.27
N ARG A 101 7.84 -0.82 16.13
CA ARG A 101 9.30 -0.85 15.88
C ARG A 101 10.00 -1.32 17.16
N SER A 102 10.96 -2.22 17.04
CA SER A 102 11.73 -2.75 18.17
C SER A 102 13.20 -2.89 17.81
N THR A 103 14.06 -2.94 18.83
CA THR A 103 15.47 -3.34 18.69
C THR A 103 15.69 -4.80 19.12
N ARG A 104 14.64 -5.48 19.59
CA ARG A 104 14.73 -6.87 19.99
C ARG A 104 15.03 -7.76 18.79
N TYR A 105 16.00 -8.66 18.96
CA TYR A 105 16.42 -9.64 17.96
C TYR A 105 16.94 -9.05 16.63
N SER A 106 17.02 -7.72 16.48
CA SER A 106 17.46 -7.09 15.23
C SER A 106 18.91 -7.45 14.89
N GLY A 107 19.77 -7.61 15.89
CA GLY A 107 21.16 -8.09 15.73
C GLY A 107 21.31 -9.53 15.22
N LEU A 108 20.22 -10.30 15.04
CA LEU A 108 20.22 -11.57 14.31
C LEU A 108 20.04 -11.38 12.79
N SER A 109 19.94 -10.14 12.34
CA SER A 109 19.84 -9.72 10.95
C SER A 109 20.80 -8.55 10.69
N ASP A 110 20.96 -8.15 9.43
CA ASP A 110 21.75 -6.97 9.06
C ASP A 110 20.97 -5.65 9.25
N ARG A 111 19.92 -5.65 10.09
CA ARG A 111 19.04 -4.50 10.34
C ARG A 111 19.22 -3.97 11.76
N GLU A 112 19.14 -2.65 11.91
CA GLU A 112 19.21 -2.01 13.23
C GLU A 112 17.94 -2.27 14.06
N PHE A 113 16.79 -2.36 13.39
CA PHE A 113 15.48 -2.54 13.99
C PHE A 113 14.77 -3.78 13.45
N SER A 114 13.82 -4.28 14.22
CA SER A 114 12.85 -5.31 13.87
C SER A 114 11.44 -4.77 13.98
N LEU A 115 10.50 -5.44 13.31
CA LEU A 115 9.07 -5.19 13.44
C LEU A 115 8.48 -6.23 14.40
N ARG A 116 8.06 -5.79 15.58
CA ARG A 116 7.29 -6.60 16.51
C ARG A 116 5.85 -6.68 16.01
N VAL A 117 5.35 -7.89 15.80
CA VAL A 117 3.97 -8.17 15.41
C VAL A 117 3.29 -8.87 16.57
N GLU A 118 2.31 -8.20 17.17
CA GLU A 118 1.47 -8.76 18.23
C GLU A 118 0.30 -9.52 17.59
N LEU A 119 0.06 -10.73 18.10
CA LEU A 119 -0.97 -11.64 17.62
C LEU A 119 -1.91 -11.89 18.79
N ASP A 120 -3.18 -11.60 18.62
CA ASP A 120 -4.25 -11.87 19.57
C ASP A 120 -5.00 -13.17 19.21
N THR A 121 -6.18 -13.36 19.82
CA THR A 121 -7.02 -14.55 19.68
C THR A 121 -8.13 -14.38 18.65
N GLU A 122 -8.13 -13.30 17.86
CA GLU A 122 -9.12 -13.10 16.80
C GLU A 122 -9.05 -14.19 15.73
N ARG A 123 -10.10 -14.27 14.89
CA ARG A 123 -10.16 -15.27 13.82
C ARG A 123 -8.95 -15.18 12.89
N TYR A 124 -8.53 -13.97 12.56
CA TYR A 124 -7.33 -13.68 11.79
C TYR A 124 -6.56 -12.60 12.52
N SER A 125 -5.38 -12.93 13.04
CA SER A 125 -4.57 -12.00 13.83
C SER A 125 -3.18 -11.88 13.24
N GLY A 126 -2.73 -10.66 12.98
CA GLY A 126 -1.50 -10.43 12.21
C GLY A 126 -1.33 -8.98 11.77
N ALA A 127 -0.52 -8.82 10.73
CA ALA A 127 -0.27 -7.53 10.11
C ALA A 127 -0.31 -7.62 8.59
N SER A 128 -0.75 -6.53 7.95
CA SER A 128 -0.75 -6.37 6.49
C SER A 128 0.06 -5.16 6.07
N LEU A 129 1.04 -5.38 5.22
CA LEU A 129 1.80 -4.32 4.56
C LEU A 129 1.04 -3.89 3.32
N ASP A 130 0.52 -2.67 3.38
CA ASP A 130 -0.12 -1.98 2.28
C ASP A 130 0.86 -0.97 1.66
N ASN A 131 0.66 -0.63 0.38
CA ASN A 131 1.51 0.34 -0.34
C ASN A 131 3.01 -0.03 -0.36
N LEU A 132 3.33 -1.29 -0.60
CA LEU A 132 4.71 -1.73 -0.87
C LEU A 132 5.13 -1.44 -2.32
N ALA A 133 6.43 -1.54 -2.59
CA ALA A 133 6.96 -1.57 -3.95
C ALA A 133 6.27 -2.68 -4.76
N SER A 134 5.66 -2.32 -5.89
CA SER A 134 4.67 -3.16 -6.57
C SER A 134 5.20 -4.00 -7.71
N ASP A 135 6.37 -3.65 -8.27
CA ASP A 135 6.97 -4.36 -9.39
C ASP A 135 8.03 -5.35 -8.93
N TRP A 136 7.70 -6.63 -9.03
CA TRP A 136 8.48 -7.77 -8.54
C TRP A 136 9.07 -8.60 -9.70
N ARG A 137 8.88 -8.20 -10.96
CA ARG A 137 9.20 -9.01 -12.15
C ARG A 137 10.67 -9.37 -12.28
N ASP A 138 11.57 -8.51 -11.79
CA ASP A 138 13.01 -8.67 -11.94
C ASP A 138 13.65 -9.52 -10.83
N TYR A 139 12.83 -10.10 -9.95
CA TYR A 139 13.27 -10.90 -8.80
C TYR A 139 12.82 -12.35 -8.92
N ARG A 140 13.46 -13.24 -8.16
CA ARG A 140 13.20 -14.68 -8.15
C ARG A 140 12.57 -15.16 -6.86
N HIS A 141 12.87 -14.53 -5.73
CA HIS A 141 12.38 -14.94 -4.42
C HIS A 141 11.89 -13.75 -3.60
N LEU A 142 10.82 -13.97 -2.83
CA LEU A 142 10.49 -13.17 -1.67
C LEU A 142 11.17 -13.80 -0.45
N VAL A 143 12.00 -13.04 0.24
CA VAL A 143 12.69 -13.46 1.46
C VAL A 143 12.13 -12.72 2.65
N LEU A 144 11.81 -13.49 3.69
CA LEU A 144 11.41 -12.97 4.99
C LEU A 144 12.12 -13.73 6.10
N ILE A 145 12.59 -13.00 7.11
CA ILE A 145 13.24 -13.54 8.30
C ILE A 145 12.35 -13.24 9.50
N LEU A 146 11.91 -14.29 10.18
CA LEU A 146 11.04 -14.21 11.36
C LEU A 146 11.75 -14.79 12.58
N TYR A 147 11.53 -14.20 13.74
CA TYR A 147 11.97 -14.72 15.02
C TYR A 147 10.77 -15.00 15.91
N ASN A 148 10.66 -16.23 16.39
CA ASN A 148 9.66 -16.67 17.36
C ASN A 148 10.32 -16.78 18.73
N PRO A 149 9.95 -15.93 19.71
CA PRO A 149 10.52 -15.95 21.05
C PRO A 149 9.98 -17.08 21.95
N ASP A 150 8.89 -17.72 21.55
CA ASP A 150 8.25 -18.77 22.35
C ASP A 150 8.91 -20.14 22.11
N GLN A 151 8.63 -21.08 23.02
CA GLN A 151 9.14 -22.46 22.93
C GLN A 151 8.33 -23.36 21.98
N ASP A 152 7.12 -22.94 21.60
CA ASP A 152 6.26 -23.70 20.70
C ASP A 152 6.29 -23.14 19.28
N PRO A 153 6.25 -24.00 18.23
CA PRO A 153 6.11 -23.54 16.86
C PRO A 153 4.84 -22.70 16.66
N LEU A 154 4.90 -21.74 15.74
CA LEU A 154 3.76 -20.92 15.35
C LEU A 154 3.42 -21.13 13.87
N ALA A 155 2.19 -21.53 13.60
CA ALA A 155 1.67 -21.61 12.24
C ALA A 155 1.16 -20.25 11.79
N MET A 156 1.93 -19.57 10.95
CA MET A 156 1.54 -18.34 10.28
C MET A 156 1.15 -18.63 8.84
N THR A 157 0.47 -17.66 8.26
CA THR A 157 0.05 -17.62 6.88
C THR A 157 0.65 -16.40 6.21
N LEU A 158 1.26 -16.60 5.05
CA LEU A 158 1.66 -15.53 4.15
C LEU A 158 0.65 -15.47 3.00
N ARG A 159 0.01 -14.32 2.85
CA ARG A 159 -0.89 -14.02 1.72
C ARG A 159 -0.32 -12.86 0.92
N ILE A 160 -0.39 -12.97 -0.41
CA ILE A 160 0.02 -11.90 -1.33
C ILE A 160 -1.09 -11.68 -2.34
N ASN A 161 -1.44 -10.42 -2.56
CA ASN A 161 -2.42 -10.00 -3.55
C ASN A 161 -1.80 -9.04 -4.56
N ASP A 162 -2.28 -9.10 -5.79
CA ASP A 162 -2.05 -8.06 -6.79
C ASP A 162 -3.27 -7.13 -6.93
N ARG A 163 -3.12 -6.13 -7.79
CA ARG A 163 -4.17 -5.14 -8.06
C ARG A 163 -5.44 -5.75 -8.64
N ALA A 164 -5.34 -6.83 -9.42
CA ALA A 164 -6.49 -7.48 -10.03
C ALA A 164 -7.35 -8.15 -8.95
N HIS A 165 -6.74 -8.87 -8.02
CA HIS A 165 -7.43 -9.48 -6.89
C HIS A 165 -8.11 -8.44 -6.00
N ASP A 166 -7.36 -7.39 -5.62
CA ASP A 166 -7.87 -6.34 -4.72
C ASP A 166 -9.08 -5.57 -5.28
N ARG A 167 -9.21 -5.48 -6.62
CA ARG A 167 -10.38 -4.90 -7.30
C ARG A 167 -11.50 -5.90 -7.59
N GLY A 168 -11.23 -7.19 -7.44
CA GLY A 168 -12.16 -8.26 -7.72
C GLY A 168 -13.13 -8.53 -6.57
N ASN A 169 -13.72 -9.72 -6.60
CA ASN A 169 -14.63 -10.23 -5.58
C ASN A 169 -13.92 -10.82 -4.34
N ASN A 170 -12.61 -10.58 -4.18
CA ASN A 170 -11.77 -11.19 -3.15
C ASN A 170 -11.76 -12.74 -3.14
N ALA A 171 -11.92 -13.38 -4.32
CA ALA A 171 -11.92 -14.84 -4.46
C ALA A 171 -10.66 -15.50 -3.89
N TYR A 172 -10.83 -16.53 -3.05
CA TYR A 172 -9.71 -17.18 -2.37
C TYR A 172 -8.72 -17.82 -3.36
N GLU A 173 -9.23 -18.40 -4.44
CA GLU A 173 -8.44 -19.00 -5.51
C GLU A 173 -7.71 -17.99 -6.41
N ASP A 174 -7.87 -16.67 -6.17
CA ASP A 174 -7.27 -15.61 -6.98
C ASP A 174 -6.08 -14.91 -6.30
N ARG A 175 -5.40 -15.59 -5.38
CA ARG A 175 -4.31 -15.02 -4.59
C ARG A 175 -3.31 -16.07 -4.16
N PHE A 176 -2.10 -15.62 -3.83
CA PHE A 176 -1.10 -16.48 -3.22
C PHE A 176 -1.37 -16.60 -1.72
N HIS A 177 -1.29 -17.83 -1.22
CA HIS A 177 -1.52 -18.13 0.19
C HIS A 177 -0.73 -19.39 0.57
N THR A 178 0.23 -19.24 1.47
CA THR A 178 1.04 -20.36 1.95
C THR A 178 1.16 -20.37 3.47
N ARG A 179 1.37 -21.55 4.04
CA ARG A 179 1.59 -21.73 5.48
C ARG A 179 3.08 -21.67 5.77
N LEU A 180 3.45 -20.84 6.74
CA LEU A 180 4.79 -20.74 7.29
C LEU A 180 4.77 -21.32 8.71
N VAL A 181 5.53 -22.38 8.95
CA VAL A 181 5.73 -22.91 10.31
C VAL A 181 6.96 -22.23 10.90
N VAL A 182 6.74 -21.28 11.80
CA VAL A 182 7.78 -20.52 12.48
C VAL A 182 8.19 -21.27 13.74
N ALA A 183 9.25 -22.06 13.64
CA ALA A 183 9.83 -22.79 14.76
C ALA A 183 10.37 -21.81 15.83
N PRO A 184 10.59 -22.24 17.09
CA PRO A 184 11.29 -21.43 18.08
C PRO A 184 12.63 -20.89 17.54
N GLY A 185 12.92 -19.61 17.79
CA GLY A 185 14.13 -18.95 17.33
C GLY A 185 14.03 -18.36 15.91
N LEU A 186 15.16 -18.34 15.20
CA LEU A 186 15.32 -17.69 13.90
C LEU A 186 14.85 -18.57 12.74
N ASN A 187 13.98 -18.04 11.89
CA ASN A 187 13.42 -18.72 10.73
C ASN A 187 13.65 -17.86 9.48
N ARG A 188 14.17 -18.47 8.42
CA ARG A 188 14.34 -17.82 7.11
C ARG A 188 13.49 -18.54 6.08
N PHE A 189 12.57 -17.82 5.47
CA PHE A 189 11.76 -18.32 4.37
C PHE A 189 12.20 -17.63 3.07
N ALA A 190 12.33 -18.42 2.01
CA ALA A 190 12.55 -17.95 0.65
C ALA A 190 11.45 -18.54 -0.23
N VAL A 191 10.49 -17.71 -0.61
CA VAL A 191 9.32 -18.10 -1.41
C VAL A 191 9.64 -17.82 -2.88
N PRO A 192 9.63 -18.83 -3.77
CA PRO A 192 9.81 -18.60 -5.20
C PRO A 192 8.69 -17.69 -5.74
N LEU A 193 9.06 -16.63 -6.44
CA LEU A 193 8.09 -15.72 -7.04
C LEU A 193 7.35 -16.36 -8.22
N THR A 194 7.88 -17.45 -8.79
CA THR A 194 7.15 -18.31 -9.72
C THR A 194 5.90 -18.91 -9.09
N ASP A 195 5.98 -19.32 -7.82
CA ASP A 195 4.85 -19.90 -7.09
C ASP A 195 3.81 -18.81 -6.78
N VAL A 196 4.27 -17.60 -6.46
CA VAL A 196 3.40 -16.42 -6.28
C VAL A 196 2.69 -16.07 -7.59
N GLN A 197 3.42 -16.08 -8.70
CA GLN A 197 2.89 -15.80 -10.03
C GLN A 197 1.85 -16.82 -10.48
N GLN A 198 2.05 -18.10 -10.16
CA GLN A 198 1.18 -19.20 -10.59
C GLN A 198 0.07 -19.56 -9.61
N ALA A 199 0.04 -18.94 -8.42
CA ALA A 199 -0.94 -19.27 -7.39
C ALA A 199 -2.41 -19.06 -7.80
N PRO A 200 -2.78 -17.95 -8.49
CA PRO A 200 -4.17 -17.77 -8.90
C PRO A 200 -4.60 -18.85 -9.91
N ALA A 201 -5.74 -19.50 -9.68
CA ALA A 201 -6.13 -20.68 -10.46
C ALA A 201 -6.48 -20.38 -11.94
N GLY A 202 -6.99 -19.18 -12.22
CA GLY A 202 -7.50 -18.80 -13.55
C GLY A 202 -6.64 -17.81 -14.33
N ARG A 203 -5.52 -17.35 -13.77
CA ARG A 203 -4.64 -16.35 -14.38
C ARG A 203 -3.27 -16.36 -13.74
N ALA A 204 -2.29 -15.74 -14.39
CA ALA A 204 -1.06 -15.37 -13.69
C ALA A 204 -1.30 -14.15 -12.78
N MET A 205 -0.65 -14.12 -11.62
CA MET A 205 -0.58 -12.92 -10.79
C MET A 205 0.20 -11.82 -11.53
N ALA A 206 -0.32 -10.60 -11.50
CA ALA A 206 0.31 -9.42 -12.09
C ALA A 206 1.47 -8.95 -11.21
N MET A 207 2.66 -9.53 -11.47
CA MET A 207 3.88 -9.28 -10.69
C MET A 207 4.39 -7.84 -10.82
N ASP A 208 3.93 -7.06 -11.79
CA ASP A 208 4.20 -5.62 -11.94
C ASP A 208 3.30 -4.73 -11.06
N ALA A 209 2.30 -5.32 -10.41
CA ALA A 209 1.25 -4.61 -9.71
C ALA A 209 0.84 -5.31 -8.40
N ILE A 210 1.82 -5.85 -7.67
CA ILE A 210 1.61 -6.38 -6.31
C ILE A 210 1.12 -5.26 -5.39
N ARG A 211 0.15 -5.55 -4.53
CA ARG A 211 -0.52 -4.55 -3.70
C ARG A 211 -0.39 -4.76 -2.22
N ARG A 212 -0.48 -6.01 -1.78
CA ARG A 212 -0.56 -6.34 -0.36
C ARG A 212 0.21 -7.59 -0.03
N LEU A 213 0.85 -7.57 1.13
CA LEU A 213 1.44 -8.73 1.77
C LEU A 213 0.88 -8.82 3.18
N LEU A 214 0.33 -9.96 3.56
CA LEU A 214 -0.25 -10.20 4.87
C LEU A 214 0.46 -11.36 5.55
N LEU A 215 0.79 -11.17 6.83
CA LEU A 215 1.32 -12.19 7.72
C LEU A 215 0.37 -12.32 8.91
N PHE A 216 -0.32 -13.44 9.00
CA PHE A 216 -1.34 -13.63 10.04
C PHE A 216 -1.44 -15.08 10.51
N THR A 217 -2.03 -15.25 11.67
CA THR A 217 -2.42 -16.52 12.28
C THR A 217 -3.93 -16.64 12.26
N SER A 218 -4.44 -17.86 12.37
CA SER A 218 -5.88 -18.09 12.48
C SER A 218 -6.23 -18.69 13.83
N ARG A 219 -7.19 -18.08 14.54
CA ARG A 219 -7.79 -18.59 15.80
C ARG A 219 -6.75 -19.10 16.81
N GLN A 220 -5.84 -18.24 17.25
CA GLN A 220 -4.87 -18.62 18.26
C GLN A 220 -5.57 -18.89 19.61
N PRO A 221 -5.13 -19.89 20.38
CA PRO A 221 -5.70 -20.18 21.69
C PRO A 221 -5.27 -19.13 22.75
N ALA A 222 -4.16 -18.43 22.51
CA ALA A 222 -3.63 -17.39 23.38
C ALA A 222 -2.87 -16.35 22.55
N PRO A 223 -2.75 -15.10 23.03
CA PRO A 223 -1.93 -14.09 22.38
C PRO A 223 -0.46 -14.51 22.28
N ARG A 224 0.19 -14.14 21.17
CA ARG A 224 1.60 -14.43 20.90
C ARG A 224 2.28 -13.20 20.29
N THR A 225 3.60 -13.25 20.15
CA THR A 225 4.36 -12.19 19.48
C THR A 225 5.42 -12.82 18.60
N VAL A 226 5.58 -12.29 17.38
CA VAL A 226 6.70 -12.62 16.51
C VAL A 226 7.43 -11.34 16.08
N TYR A 227 8.68 -11.49 15.68
CA TYR A 227 9.48 -10.37 15.19
C TYR A 227 9.87 -10.63 13.74
N LEU A 228 9.49 -9.73 12.84
CA LEU A 228 9.96 -9.72 11.47
C LEU A 228 11.27 -8.93 11.43
N LEU A 229 12.33 -9.56 10.94
CA LEU A 229 13.69 -9.01 10.95
C LEU A 229 14.16 -8.57 9.56
N ASP A 230 13.60 -9.16 8.50
CA ASP A 230 13.92 -8.79 7.12
C ASP A 230 12.74 -9.13 6.21
N LEU A 231 12.53 -8.31 5.18
CA LEU A 231 11.49 -8.51 4.17
C LEU A 231 11.93 -7.87 2.85
N ARG A 232 12.39 -8.69 1.90
CA ARG A 232 13.00 -8.22 0.66
C ARG A 232 12.78 -9.18 -0.50
N LEU A 233 13.00 -8.69 -1.72
CA LEU A 233 13.09 -9.49 -2.93
C LEU A 233 14.55 -9.88 -3.22
N GLN A 234 14.77 -10.99 -3.93
CA GLN A 234 16.09 -11.51 -4.33
C GLN A 234 16.05 -12.14 -5.71
#